data_AF-A0A951JG10-F1
#
_entry.id   AF-A0A951JG10-F1
#
_cell.length_a   1.000
_cell.length_b   1.000
_cell.length_c   1.000
_cell.angle_alpha   90.00
_cell.angle_beta   90.00
_cell.angle_gamma   90.00
#
_symmetry.space_group_name_H-M   'P 1'
#
loop_
_entity.id
_entity.type
_entity.pdbx_description
1 polymer ?
#
loop_
_entity_poly.entity_id
_entity_poly.type
_entity_poly.pdbx_seq_one_letter_code
_entity_poly.pdbx_strand_id
1 'polypeptide(L)'
;MPCNRFLPGRRIGRLVRSRQTGKQRRKAGVSEVKIAFVVAMGNNNAIGKEGGMPWHMPADLAYFKRMTMGKPMLMGRKTFESIGRPLPGRDSIVVTRDRGWKAPGAIVVHDIETGLKFA
;
A
#
# COMPACT_ATOMS: atom_id res chain seq x y z
N MET A 1 -41.97 49.63 3.83
CA MET A 1 -41.63 50.81 4.66
C MET A 1 -41.68 50.37 6.11
N PRO A 2 -40.67 50.59 6.97
CA PRO A 2 -39.45 51.41 6.85
C PRO A 2 -38.24 50.53 6.43
N CYS A 3 -37.31 50.90 5.57
CA CYS A 3 -36.44 52.08 5.53
C CYS A 3 -35.60 52.26 6.80
N ASN A 4 -34.49 51.53 6.91
CA ASN A 4 -33.30 52.13 7.50
C ASN A 4 -32.02 51.73 6.76
N ARG A 5 -31.24 52.77 6.50
CA ARG A 5 -30.13 52.89 5.57
C ARG A 5 -28.87 52.98 6.42
N PHE A 6 -27.89 52.10 6.20
CA PHE A 6 -26.55 52.27 6.79
C PHE A 6 -25.46 51.85 5.81
N LEU A 7 -24.76 52.85 5.28
CA LEU A 7 -23.46 52.83 4.61
C LEU A 7 -22.77 54.15 5.06
N PRO A 8 -21.45 54.36 4.88
CA PRO A 8 -20.32 53.44 4.66
C PRO A 8 -19.15 53.70 5.65
N GLY A 9 -18.37 52.66 5.98
CA GLY A 9 -17.15 52.81 6.77
C GLY A 9 -15.97 52.10 6.12
N ARG A 10 -15.27 52.79 5.22
CA ARG A 10 -13.95 52.36 4.71
C ARG A 10 -12.96 52.34 5.88
N ARG A 11 -12.32 51.21 6.13
CA ARG A 11 -10.96 51.19 6.70
C ARG A 11 -10.08 50.27 5.86
N ILE A 12 -9.16 50.93 5.16
CA ILE A 12 -8.05 50.37 4.41
C ILE A 12 -7.06 49.83 5.44
N GLY A 13 -6.69 48.56 5.33
CA GLY A 13 -5.85 47.91 6.34
C GLY A 13 -5.20 46.62 5.87
N ARG A 14 -4.16 46.79 5.03
CA ARG A 14 -3.03 45.87 4.84
C ARG A 14 -3.36 44.47 4.28
N LEU A 15 -3.25 44.41 2.96
CA LEU A 15 -2.88 43.24 2.18
C LEU A 15 -1.62 42.57 2.78
N VAL A 16 -1.79 41.54 3.61
CA VAL A 16 -0.74 40.57 3.85
C VAL A 16 -0.92 39.47 2.81
N ARG A 17 -0.15 39.56 1.73
CA ARG A 17 0.13 38.44 0.83
C ARG A 17 0.86 37.36 1.63
N SER A 18 0.13 36.52 2.35
CA SER A 18 0.70 35.26 2.79
C SER A 18 0.87 34.39 1.54
N ARG A 19 2.12 34.23 1.14
CA ARG A 19 2.58 33.33 0.08
C ARG A 19 1.80 32.01 0.19
N GLN A 20 0.91 31.75 -0.76
CA GLN A 20 0.47 30.39 -1.05
C GLN A 20 1.68 29.65 -1.63
N THR A 21 2.52 29.13 -0.75
CA THR A 21 3.56 28.16 -1.09
C THR A 21 2.88 26.87 -1.53
N GLY A 22 3.13 26.47 -2.78
CA GLY A 22 2.95 25.09 -3.22
C GLY A 22 1.51 24.64 -3.34
N LYS A 23 0.83 25.08 -4.40
CA LYS A 23 -0.33 24.40 -4.97
C LYS A 23 0.10 23.01 -5.44
N GLN A 24 0.20 22.03 -4.53
CA GLN A 24 0.32 20.63 -4.89
C GLN A 24 -0.93 20.29 -5.70
N ARG A 25 -0.72 20.07 -7.01
CA ARG A 25 -1.70 19.43 -7.87
C ARG A 25 -2.04 18.08 -7.25
N ARG A 26 -3.12 18.01 -6.47
CA ARG A 26 -3.76 16.74 -6.14
C ARG A 26 -4.20 16.14 -7.48
N LYS A 27 -3.38 15.23 -8.03
CA LYS A 27 -3.84 14.39 -9.15
C LYS A 27 -5.08 13.66 -8.65
N ALA A 28 -6.20 13.90 -9.32
CA ALA A 28 -7.46 13.27 -9.02
C ALA A 28 -7.31 11.74 -9.13
N GLY A 29 -7.85 11.01 -8.15
CA GLY A 29 -8.36 9.66 -8.37
C GLY A 29 -7.52 8.47 -7.93
N VAL A 30 -6.72 8.54 -6.87
CA VAL A 30 -6.27 7.33 -6.16
C VAL A 30 -6.58 7.53 -4.68
N SER A 31 -7.57 6.79 -4.18
CA SER A 31 -7.76 6.61 -2.74
C SER A 31 -6.41 6.29 -2.11
N GLU A 32 -6.04 6.93 -1.01
CA GLU A 32 -4.72 6.76 -0.39
C GLU A 32 -4.57 5.33 0.14
N VAL A 33 -4.13 4.41 -0.72
CA VAL A 33 -3.94 3.00 -0.39
C VAL A 33 -2.73 2.91 0.55
N LYS A 34 -2.97 2.50 1.79
CA LYS A 34 -1.90 2.29 2.77
C LYS A 34 -1.16 1.01 2.45
N ILE A 35 0.09 1.14 2.00
CA ILE A 35 0.98 0.01 1.74
C ILE A 35 1.72 -0.34 3.03
N ALA A 36 1.67 -1.61 3.43
CA ALA A 36 2.37 -2.12 4.61
C ALA A 36 3.29 -3.28 4.22
N PHE A 37 4.51 -3.25 4.74
CA PHE A 37 5.46 -4.37 4.62
C PHE A 37 5.39 -5.20 5.90
N VAL A 38 5.15 -6.50 5.76
CA VAL A 38 5.17 -7.46 6.87
C VAL A 38 6.36 -8.38 6.65
N VAL A 39 7.40 -8.25 7.47
CA VAL A 39 8.66 -8.99 7.34
C VAL A 39 9.18 -9.45 8.70
N ALA A 40 9.62 -10.70 8.79
CA ALA A 40 10.40 -11.21 9.90
C ALA A 40 11.88 -11.19 9.53
N MET A 41 12.72 -10.64 10.41
CA MET A 41 14.13 -10.37 10.13
C MET A 41 14.97 -10.72 11.35
N GLY A 42 16.05 -11.47 11.15
CA GLY A 42 17.05 -11.73 12.19
C GLY A 42 17.93 -10.52 12.47
N ASN A 43 18.68 -10.55 13.58
CA ASN A 43 19.56 -9.43 13.99
C ASN A 43 20.63 -9.07 12.93
N ASN A 44 20.94 -9.98 12.01
CA ASN A 44 21.86 -9.80 10.89
C ASN A 44 21.16 -9.41 9.58
N ASN A 45 19.92 -8.93 9.64
CA ASN A 45 19.06 -8.62 8.50
C ASN A 45 18.68 -9.82 7.60
N ALA A 46 18.90 -11.06 8.07
CA ALA A 46 18.49 -12.24 7.32
C ALA A 46 16.97 -12.41 7.36
N ILE A 47 16.37 -12.70 6.19
CA ILE A 47 14.92 -12.93 6.02
C ILE A 47 14.59 -14.35 5.55
N GLY A 48 15.58 -15.10 5.08
CA GLY A 48 15.40 -16.43 4.50
C GLY A 48 16.74 -17.09 4.15
N LYS A 49 16.74 -18.43 4.07
CA LYS A 49 17.86 -19.25 3.60
C LYS A 49 17.30 -20.37 2.71
N GLU A 50 17.86 -20.55 1.51
CA GLU A 50 17.48 -21.63 0.57
C GLU A 50 15.97 -21.71 0.26
N GLY A 51 15.29 -20.56 0.24
CA GLY A 51 13.84 -20.49 0.01
C GLY A 51 12.99 -20.80 1.24
N GLY A 52 13.58 -21.13 2.39
CA GLY A 52 12.89 -21.29 3.67
C GLY A 52 13.20 -20.16 4.66
N MET A 53 12.50 -20.18 5.79
CA MET A 53 12.91 -19.43 6.98
C MET A 53 13.97 -20.24 7.74
N PRO A 54 15.11 -19.64 8.12
CA PRO A 54 16.15 -20.36 8.85
C PRO A 54 15.80 -20.62 10.33
N TRP A 55 14.66 -20.09 10.80
CA TRP A 55 14.11 -20.33 12.12
C TRP A 55 12.72 -20.97 12.04
N HIS A 56 12.34 -21.71 13.08
CA HIS A 56 11.00 -22.23 13.24
C HIS A 56 10.31 -21.50 14.40
N MET A 57 9.46 -20.51 14.07
CA MET A 57 8.74 -19.71 15.07
C MET A 57 7.23 -19.67 14.73
N PRO A 58 6.43 -20.62 15.26
CA PRO A 58 4.99 -20.71 14.96
C PRO A 58 4.20 -19.45 15.31
N ALA A 59 4.62 -18.74 16.36
CA ALA A 59 4.01 -17.48 16.78
C ALA A 59 4.11 -16.38 15.71
N ASP A 60 5.20 -16.35 14.94
CA ASP A 60 5.42 -15.39 13.85
C ASP A 60 4.47 -15.66 12.68
N LEU A 61 4.33 -16.93 12.29
CA LEU A 61 3.38 -17.34 11.25
C LEU A 61 1.93 -17.05 11.66
N ALA A 62 1.59 -17.25 12.94
CA ALA A 62 0.28 -16.89 13.46
C ALA A 62 0.05 -15.37 13.42
N TYR A 63 1.06 -14.56 13.77
CA TYR A 63 1.01 -13.11 13.65
C TYR A 63 0.84 -12.67 12.19
N PHE A 64 1.64 -13.23 11.28
CA PHE A 64 1.56 -12.98 9.85
C PHE A 64 0.17 -13.29 9.29
N LYS A 65 -0.40 -14.44 9.67
CA LYS A 65 -1.77 -14.83 9.29
C LYS A 65 -2.79 -13.81 9.78
N ARG A 66 -2.72 -13.39 11.05
CA ARG A 66 -3.66 -12.38 11.60
C ARG A 66 -3.53 -11.04 10.88
N MET A 67 -2.31 -10.59 10.59
CA MET A 67 -2.06 -9.30 9.97
C MET A 67 -2.54 -9.23 8.52
N THR A 68 -2.39 -10.33 7.78
CA THR A 68 -2.67 -10.39 6.34
C THR A 68 -4.07 -10.89 6.01
N MET A 69 -4.82 -11.43 6.97
CA MET A 69 -6.15 -12.00 6.70
C MET A 69 -7.10 -10.97 6.07
N GLY A 70 -7.82 -11.38 5.02
CA GLY A 70 -8.79 -10.54 4.32
C GLY A 70 -8.17 -9.36 3.55
N LYS A 71 -6.85 -9.31 3.39
CA LYS A 71 -6.12 -8.27 2.66
C LYS A 71 -5.40 -8.85 1.46
N PRO A 72 -5.25 -8.08 0.37
CA PRO A 72 -4.45 -8.48 -0.76
C PRO A 72 -2.98 -8.60 -0.35
N MET A 73 -2.34 -9.67 -0.80
CA MET A 73 -0.94 -9.97 -0.52
C MET A 73 -0.14 -9.93 -1.81
N LEU A 74 0.71 -8.91 -1.94
CA LEU A 74 1.66 -8.81 -3.03
C LEU A 74 3.00 -9.43 -2.62
N MET A 75 3.45 -10.45 -3.36
CA MET A 75 4.69 -11.18 -3.09
C MET A 75 5.46 -11.47 -4.38
N GLY A 76 6.73 -11.83 -4.24
CA GLY A 76 7.55 -12.26 -5.37
C GLY A 76 7.31 -13.74 -5.73
N ARG A 77 7.61 -14.10 -6.97
CA ARG A 77 7.52 -15.47 -7.49
C ARG A 77 8.24 -16.51 -6.63
N LYS A 78 9.48 -16.24 -6.21
CA LYS A 78 10.25 -17.16 -5.35
C LYS A 78 9.58 -17.41 -4.00
N THR A 79 9.00 -16.37 -3.39
CA THR A 79 8.27 -16.50 -2.12
C THR A 79 7.02 -17.35 -2.30
N PHE A 80 6.30 -17.17 -3.41
CA PHE A 80 5.15 -18.00 -3.72
C PHE A 80 5.53 -19.46 -3.94
N GLU A 81 6.62 -19.74 -4.66
CA GLU A 81 7.16 -21.10 -4.87
C GLU A 81 7.56 -21.76 -3.54
N SER A 82 8.20 -21.01 -2.63
CA SER A 82 8.51 -21.47 -1.28
C SER A 82 7.28 -21.85 -0.45
N ILE A 83 6.16 -21.13 -0.63
CA ILE A 83 4.88 -21.43 0.05
C ILE A 83 4.16 -22.60 -0.65
N GLY A 84 4.32 -22.70 -1.98
CA GLY A 84 3.79 -23.76 -2.83
C GLY A 84 2.30 -23.66 -3.18
N ARG A 85 1.56 -22.75 -2.54
CA ARG A 85 0.10 -22.60 -2.76
C ARG A 85 -0.39 -21.19 -2.46
N PRO A 86 -1.50 -20.75 -3.09
CA PRO A 86 -2.19 -19.55 -2.66
C PRO A 86 -2.70 -19.71 -1.23
N LEU A 87 -2.61 -18.63 -0.47
CA LEU A 87 -2.98 -18.62 0.93
C LEU A 87 -4.49 -18.40 1.08
N PRO A 88 -5.25 -19.29 1.75
CA PRO A 88 -6.70 -19.17 1.80
C PRO A 88 -7.13 -17.91 2.55
N GLY A 89 -8.27 -17.34 2.12
CA GLY A 89 -8.89 -16.14 2.69
C GLY A 89 -8.19 -14.82 2.32
N ARG A 90 -7.28 -14.84 1.34
CA ARG A 90 -6.47 -13.70 0.91
C ARG A 90 -6.22 -13.74 -0.59
N ASP A 91 -6.23 -12.58 -1.24
CA ASP A 91 -5.84 -12.47 -2.64
C ASP A 91 -4.32 -12.53 -2.76
N SER A 92 -3.82 -13.63 -3.31
CA SER A 92 -2.39 -13.83 -3.54
C SER A 92 -2.00 -13.24 -4.88
N ILE A 93 -1.33 -12.08 -4.86
CA ILE A 93 -0.81 -11.38 -6.04
C ILE A 93 0.69 -11.66 -6.15
N VAL A 94 1.11 -12.25 -7.27
CA VAL A 94 2.50 -12.66 -7.49
C VAL A 94 3.13 -11.83 -8.58
N VAL A 95 4.22 -11.14 -8.26
CA VAL A 95 5.01 -10.36 -9.21
C VAL A 95 6.12 -11.24 -9.80
N THR A 96 6.14 -11.37 -11.12
CA THR A 96 7.16 -12.11 -11.86
C THR A 96 7.50 -11.44 -13.19
N ARG A 97 8.77 -11.47 -13.57
CA ARG A 97 9.20 -11.01 -14.91
C ARG A 97 8.97 -12.06 -16.00
N ASP A 98 8.74 -13.31 -15.60
CA ASP A 98 8.45 -14.42 -16.51
C ASP A 98 6.98 -14.38 -16.96
N ARG A 99 6.76 -14.11 -18.25
CA ARG A 99 5.41 -14.02 -18.84
C ARG A 99 4.75 -15.37 -19.08
N GLY A 100 5.51 -16.47 -19.07
CA GLY A 100 4.99 -17.82 -19.21
C GLY A 100 4.56 -18.45 -17.89
N TRP A 101 4.97 -17.86 -16.77
CA TRP A 101 4.73 -18.41 -15.44
C TRP A 101 3.27 -18.27 -15.03
N LYS A 102 2.70 -19.37 -14.52
CA LYS A 102 1.30 -19.44 -14.08
C LYS A 102 1.22 -20.06 -12.70
N ALA A 103 0.35 -19.51 -11.87
CA ALA A 103 0.01 -20.04 -10.57
C ALA A 103 -1.51 -20.13 -10.44
N PRO A 104 -2.10 -21.33 -10.51
CA PRO A 104 -3.53 -21.50 -10.31
C PRO A 104 -3.98 -20.94 -8.95
N GLY A 105 -5.04 -20.13 -8.94
CA GLY A 105 -5.57 -19.50 -7.74
C GLY A 105 -4.79 -18.30 -7.20
N ALA A 106 -3.79 -17.81 -7.96
CA ALA A 106 -3.10 -16.55 -7.68
C ALA A 106 -3.19 -15.60 -8.88
N ILE A 107 -3.17 -14.29 -8.61
CA ILE A 107 -3.15 -13.24 -9.62
C ILE A 107 -1.69 -13.00 -10.00
N VAL A 108 -1.32 -13.26 -11.26
CA VAL A 108 0.04 -13.06 -11.74
C VAL A 108 0.15 -11.69 -12.41
N VAL A 109 1.13 -10.89 -12.00
CA VAL A 109 1.43 -9.57 -12.56
C VAL A 109 2.90 -9.46 -12.94
N HIS A 110 3.21 -8.57 -13.87
CA HIS A 110 4.55 -8.44 -14.44
C HIS A 110 5.32 -7.18 -14.03
N ASP A 111 4.68 -6.32 -13.25
CA ASP A 111 5.26 -5.10 -12.72
C ASP A 111 4.55 -4.70 -11.41
N ILE A 112 5.24 -3.90 -10.60
CA ILE A 112 4.77 -3.51 -9.27
C ILE A 112 3.56 -2.57 -9.40
N GLU A 113 3.55 -1.67 -10.38
CA GLU A 113 2.46 -0.70 -10.56
C GLU A 113 1.14 -1.39 -10.85
N THR A 114 1.14 -2.40 -11.71
CA THR A 114 0.00 -3.24 -12.01
C THR A 114 -0.43 -4.01 -10.77
N GLY A 115 0.51 -4.59 -10.02
CA GLY A 115 0.20 -5.27 -8.76
C GLY A 115 -0.48 -4.36 -7.73
N LEU A 116 -0.04 -3.10 -7.62
CA LEU A 116 -0.64 -2.11 -6.71
C LEU A 116 -2.05 -1.68 -7.12
N LYS A 117 -2.45 -1.85 -8.38
CA LYS A 117 -3.82 -1.54 -8.85
C LYS A 117 -4.85 -2.60 -8.47
N PHE A 118 -4.41 -3.82 -8.14
CA PHE A 118 -5.28 -4.89 -7.66
C PHE A 118 -5.58 -4.79 -6.16
N ALA A 119 -4.87 -3.92 -5.44
CA ALA A 119 -4.94 -3.77 -3.99
C ALA A 119 -5.84 -2.62 -3.54
#